data_AF-A0A0N4YUD5-F1
#
_entry.id   AF-A0A0N4YUD5-F1
#
_cell.length_a   1.000
_cell.length_b   1.000
_cell.length_c   1.000
_cell.angle_alpha   90.00
_cell.angle_beta   90.00
_cell.angle_gamma   90.00
#
_symmetry.space_group_name_H-M   'P 1'
#
loop_
_entity.id
_entity.type
_entity.pdbx_description
1 polymer ?
#
loop_
_entity_poly.entity_id
_entity_poly.type
_entity_poly.pdbx_seq_one_letter_code
_entity_poly.pdbx_strand_id
1 'polypeptide(L)'
;MSGVKGLRTAMAKMHKEGVSRADIARTLRIPKFTVHDNLHILLNERVWRNAFGKGKKQTKVTHDGRQTKWATFVSYLQSRIHYLFPIILLFAYSLLGGLIFWSIERSHEEVLLMDKSNFIDELKEELLNTVVRVHERLSEYNKAYQNNSYVRKLHYRAYRKFALNELHKSVYWYTLSIFYLTENETHKAKALRPQNAESVWRQHFESNFGRIHALRNYTDQLALRCWEIGVEGAYMGWQRPLYRRKINESMSDYNIAVGLDNVLTPVWTFWNAMFLAVTTYTTIGYGNITAKTRLGKLAAMV
;
A
#
# COMPACT_ATOMS: atom_id res chain seq x y z
N MET A 1 6.18 -4.52 -24.34
CA MET A 1 6.99 -3.40 -24.91
C MET A 1 6.19 -2.21 -25.49
N SER A 2 4.86 -2.07 -25.27
CA SER A 2 4.11 -0.89 -25.78
C SER A 2 3.77 0.19 -24.73
N GLY A 3 3.86 -0.11 -23.42
CA GLY A 3 3.50 0.85 -22.36
C GLY A 3 4.51 1.99 -22.14
N VAL A 4 5.81 1.75 -22.38
CA VAL A 4 6.88 2.73 -22.13
C VAL A 4 6.88 3.88 -23.15
N LYS A 5 6.41 3.61 -24.38
CA LYS A 5 6.28 4.65 -25.43
C LYS A 5 5.07 5.56 -25.18
N GLY A 6 3.97 5.03 -24.62
CA GLY A 6 2.79 5.83 -24.28
C GLY A 6 3.05 6.87 -23.19
N LEU A 7 3.87 6.52 -22.19
CA LEU A 7 4.21 7.41 -21.09
C LEU A 7 5.05 8.62 -21.55
N ARG A 8 6.01 8.40 -22.47
CA ARG A 8 6.85 9.47 -23.02
C ARG A 8 6.05 10.46 -23.89
N THR A 9 5.05 9.99 -24.63
CA THR A 9 4.18 10.84 -25.47
C THR A 9 3.18 11.64 -24.63
N ALA A 10 2.69 11.07 -23.52
CA ALA A 10 1.83 11.79 -22.56
C ALA A 10 2.62 12.87 -21.77
N MET A 11 3.88 12.58 -21.42
CA MET A 11 4.77 13.53 -20.74
C MET A 11 5.18 14.73 -21.62
N ALA A 12 5.32 14.54 -22.94
CA ALA A 12 5.61 15.63 -23.87
C ALA A 12 4.40 16.56 -24.11
N LYS A 13 3.17 16.06 -23.95
CA LYS A 13 1.94 16.83 -24.13
C LYS A 13 1.62 17.71 -22.92
N MET A 14 1.91 17.24 -21.70
CA MET A 14 1.71 18.02 -20.46
C MET A 14 2.69 19.19 -20.27
N HIS A 15 3.82 19.20 -20.98
CA HIS A 15 4.77 20.33 -20.95
C HIS A 15 4.34 21.52 -21.85
N LYS A 16 3.36 21.33 -22.75
CA LYS A 16 2.89 22.37 -23.69
C LYS A 16 1.64 23.11 -23.25
N GLU A 17 0.89 22.58 -22.29
CA GLU A 17 -0.34 23.19 -21.79
C GLU A 17 -0.11 23.75 -20.39
N GLY A 18 0.41 24.98 -20.34
CA GLY A 18 0.45 25.78 -19.12
C GLY A 18 -0.97 26.15 -18.71
N VAL A 19 -1.61 25.31 -17.91
CA VAL A 19 -2.95 25.59 -17.37
C VAL A 19 -2.79 26.47 -16.12
N SER A 20 -3.26 27.71 -16.28
CA SER A 20 -3.30 28.77 -15.28
C SER A 20 -4.18 28.39 -14.08
N ARG A 21 -3.77 28.85 -12.89
CA ARG A 21 -4.28 28.56 -11.55
C ARG A 21 -5.71 29.08 -11.23
N ALA A 22 -6.55 29.39 -12.21
CA ALA A 22 -7.79 30.16 -11.98
C ALA A 22 -9.13 29.43 -12.24
N ASP A 23 -9.17 28.29 -12.93
CA ASP A 23 -10.46 27.81 -13.51
C ASP A 23 -11.10 26.56 -12.89
N ILE A 24 -10.69 26.15 -11.68
CA ILE A 24 -11.36 25.02 -10.98
C ILE A 24 -11.93 25.46 -9.62
N ALA A 25 -12.58 26.62 -9.63
CA ALA A 25 -13.32 27.16 -8.48
C ALA A 25 -14.74 27.56 -8.89
N ARG A 26 -15.54 26.60 -9.37
CA ARG A 26 -17.02 26.65 -9.33
C ARG A 26 -17.59 25.31 -9.79
N THR A 27 -18.67 24.85 -9.13
CA THR A 27 -19.35 23.53 -9.20
C THR A 27 -18.72 22.49 -8.26
N LEU A 28 -19.37 21.88 -7.27
CA LEU A 28 -20.78 21.76 -6.87
C LEU A 28 -20.92 21.99 -5.35
N ARG A 29 -22.08 22.54 -4.97
CA ARG A 29 -22.55 22.70 -3.59
C ARG A 29 -23.63 21.64 -3.33
N ILE A 30 -23.80 21.27 -2.05
CA ILE A 30 -24.91 20.51 -1.39
C ILE A 30 -24.63 19.00 -1.17
N PRO A 31 -25.04 18.34 -0.04
CA PRO A 31 -25.35 18.82 1.32
C PRO A 31 -24.49 18.17 2.43
N LYS A 32 -24.55 18.75 3.65
CA LYS A 32 -24.16 18.08 4.90
C LYS A 32 -25.09 16.88 5.14
N PHE A 33 -24.53 15.68 5.22
CA PHE A 33 -25.18 14.54 5.87
C PHE A 33 -24.54 14.33 7.25
N THR A 34 -25.30 14.66 8.29
CA THR A 34 -25.07 14.23 9.65
C THR A 34 -25.31 12.72 9.73
N VAL A 35 -24.26 11.94 9.97
CA VAL A 35 -24.38 10.53 10.35
C VAL A 35 -24.25 10.45 11.87
N HIS A 36 -25.34 10.76 12.55
CA HIS A 36 -25.68 10.15 13.82
C HIS A 36 -26.95 9.33 13.60
N ASP A 37 -27.05 8.24 14.34
CA ASP A 37 -28.14 7.28 14.37
C ASP A 37 -28.11 6.22 13.28
N ASN A 38 -27.30 5.17 13.52
CA ASN A 38 -27.69 3.77 13.27
C ASN A 38 -26.79 2.78 14.03
N LEU A 39 -26.49 3.07 15.30
CA LEU A 39 -25.78 2.14 16.20
C LEU A 39 -26.55 1.87 17.50
N HIS A 40 -27.90 1.81 17.43
CA HIS A 40 -28.74 1.43 18.58
C HIS A 40 -29.73 0.29 18.31
N ILE A 41 -29.75 -0.29 17.10
CA ILE A 41 -30.64 -1.43 16.79
C ILE A 41 -30.01 -2.78 17.20
N LEU A 42 -28.71 -2.83 17.51
CA LEU A 42 -28.01 -4.08 17.88
C LEU A 42 -27.76 -4.28 19.38
N LEU A 43 -28.22 -3.36 20.26
CA LEU A 43 -28.02 -3.45 21.71
C LEU A 43 -29.32 -3.32 22.52
N ASN A 44 -30.43 -3.87 22.03
CA ASN A 44 -31.62 -4.00 22.86
C ASN A 44 -31.59 -5.35 23.61
N GLU A 45 -31.05 -5.34 24.84
CA GLU A 45 -31.00 -6.49 25.74
C GLU A 45 -32.38 -7.12 26.07
N ARG A 46 -33.49 -6.46 25.72
CA ARG A 46 -34.84 -7.04 25.93
C ARG A 46 -35.20 -8.12 24.92
N VAL A 47 -34.65 -8.06 23.69
CA VAL A 47 -34.96 -9.06 22.64
C VAL A 47 -34.29 -10.40 22.96
N TRP A 48 -33.06 -10.37 23.48
CA TRP A 48 -32.31 -11.56 23.86
C TRP A 48 -32.83 -12.22 25.15
N ARG A 49 -33.38 -11.46 26.11
CA ARG A 49 -33.93 -12.04 27.35
C ARG A 49 -35.15 -12.93 27.10
N ASN A 50 -35.99 -12.59 26.11
CA ASN A 50 -37.20 -13.36 25.78
C ASN A 50 -36.94 -14.54 24.84
N ALA A 51 -35.88 -14.50 24.03
CA ALA A 51 -35.50 -15.60 23.15
C ALA A 51 -34.81 -16.76 23.91
N PHE A 52 -34.16 -16.48 25.06
CA PHE A 52 -33.37 -17.46 25.81
C PHE A 52 -33.91 -17.81 27.21
N GLY A 53 -35.01 -17.20 27.64
CA GLY A 53 -35.69 -17.54 28.90
C GLY A 53 -36.60 -18.77 28.77
N LYS A 54 -36.04 -19.98 28.68
CA LYS A 54 -36.86 -21.21 28.82
C LYS A 54 -36.99 -21.63 30.28
N GLY A 55 -38.25 -21.72 30.71
CA GLY A 55 -38.68 -22.08 32.05
C GLY A 55 -38.17 -23.44 32.53
N LYS A 56 -37.97 -23.51 33.84
CA LYS A 56 -37.70 -24.75 34.59
C LYS A 56 -38.84 -25.75 34.37
N LYS A 57 -38.56 -26.85 33.67
CA LYS A 57 -39.32 -28.09 33.83
C LYS A 57 -38.48 -29.06 34.65
N GLN A 58 -39.04 -29.46 35.79
CA GLN A 58 -38.58 -30.59 36.58
C GLN A 58 -38.56 -31.85 35.72
N THR A 59 -37.46 -32.59 35.75
CA THR A 59 -37.44 -34.00 35.34
C THR A 59 -36.61 -34.79 36.35
N LYS A 60 -37.28 -35.82 36.87
CA LYS A 60 -36.79 -36.82 37.82
C LYS A 60 -35.50 -37.48 37.34
N VAL A 61 -34.66 -37.82 38.31
CA VAL A 61 -33.52 -38.73 38.18
C VAL A 61 -34.02 -40.12 37.81
N THR A 62 -33.49 -40.68 36.72
CA THR A 62 -33.34 -42.13 36.55
C THR A 62 -31.99 -42.42 35.90
N HIS A 63 -31.31 -43.40 36.48
CA HIS A 63 -30.00 -43.92 36.08
C HIS A 63 -30.02 -44.51 34.66
N ASP A 64 -28.84 -44.52 34.07
CA ASP A 64 -28.36 -45.37 32.97
C ASP A 64 -28.46 -44.83 31.54
N GLY A 65 -27.40 -45.06 30.74
CA GLY A 65 -27.36 -44.72 29.31
C GLY A 65 -26.25 -43.76 28.86
N ARG A 66 -24.98 -44.05 29.15
CA ARG A 66 -23.82 -43.30 28.58
C ARG A 66 -23.61 -43.58 27.08
N GLN A 67 -24.29 -44.58 26.50
CA GLN A 67 -24.18 -44.97 25.09
C GLN A 67 -25.13 -44.21 24.13
N THR A 68 -26.18 -43.53 24.62
CA THR A 68 -27.22 -42.98 23.72
C THR A 68 -26.84 -41.63 23.12
N LYS A 69 -26.09 -40.76 23.82
CA LYS A 69 -25.77 -39.40 23.33
C LYS A 69 -24.91 -39.38 22.06
N TRP A 70 -23.96 -40.32 21.91
CA TRP A 70 -23.16 -40.45 20.69
C TRP A 70 -24.01 -40.98 19.53
N ALA A 71 -24.88 -41.96 19.77
CA ALA A 71 -25.78 -42.48 18.75
C ALA A 71 -26.80 -41.42 18.29
N THR A 72 -27.34 -40.60 19.20
CA THR A 72 -28.25 -39.50 18.82
C THR A 72 -27.50 -38.40 18.08
N PHE A 73 -26.28 -38.04 18.48
CA PHE A 73 -25.44 -37.05 17.78
C PHE A 73 -25.04 -37.52 16.38
N VAL A 74 -24.64 -38.79 16.22
CA VAL A 74 -24.33 -39.41 14.93
C VAL A 74 -25.56 -39.44 14.02
N SER A 75 -26.73 -39.80 14.56
CA SER A 75 -27.99 -39.81 13.80
C SER A 75 -28.47 -38.39 13.40
N TYR A 76 -28.19 -37.39 14.25
CA TYR A 76 -28.44 -35.96 13.97
C TYR A 76 -27.46 -35.39 12.92
N LEU A 77 -26.22 -35.87 12.89
CA LEU A 77 -25.27 -35.57 11.82
C LEU A 77 -25.70 -36.22 10.50
N GLN A 78 -26.15 -37.48 10.54
CA GLN A 78 -26.50 -38.28 9.36
C GLN A 78 -27.65 -37.68 8.53
N SER A 79 -28.58 -36.99 9.19
CA SER A 79 -29.69 -36.28 8.54
C SER A 79 -29.34 -34.87 8.04
N ARG A 80 -28.25 -34.25 8.54
CA ARG A 80 -27.71 -32.98 8.00
C ARG A 80 -26.58 -33.15 6.98
N ILE A 81 -25.96 -34.32 6.87
CA ILE A 81 -24.90 -34.61 5.88
C ILE A 81 -25.35 -34.28 4.45
N HIS A 82 -26.63 -34.50 4.12
CA HIS A 82 -27.18 -34.17 2.80
C HIS A 82 -27.09 -32.66 2.48
N TYR A 83 -27.23 -31.78 3.47
CA TYR A 83 -27.07 -30.34 3.29
C TYR A 83 -25.61 -29.88 3.34
N LEU A 84 -24.73 -30.68 3.96
CA LEU A 84 -23.29 -30.40 4.00
C LEU A 84 -22.58 -30.80 2.71
N PHE A 85 -23.08 -31.82 2.00
CA PHE A 85 -22.51 -32.28 0.72
C PHE A 85 -22.33 -31.15 -0.32
N PRO A 86 -23.36 -30.35 -0.66
CA PRO A 86 -23.19 -29.25 -1.61
C PRO A 86 -22.23 -28.16 -1.11
N ILE A 87 -22.20 -27.90 0.20
CA ILE A 87 -21.28 -26.92 0.79
C ILE A 87 -19.83 -27.40 0.69
N ILE A 88 -19.58 -28.68 0.99
CA ILE A 88 -18.26 -29.31 0.88
C ILE A 88 -17.82 -29.35 -0.59
N LEU A 89 -18.73 -29.67 -1.51
CA LEU A 89 -18.45 -29.64 -2.95
C LEU A 89 -18.07 -28.23 -3.43
N LEU A 90 -18.81 -27.20 -3.00
CA LEU A 90 -18.51 -25.80 -3.29
C LEU A 90 -17.16 -25.35 -2.72
N PHE A 91 -16.86 -25.79 -1.51
CA PHE A 91 -15.57 -25.52 -0.87
C PHE A 91 -14.42 -26.18 -1.65
N ALA A 92 -14.57 -27.46 -2.02
CA ALA A 92 -13.60 -28.18 -2.84
C ALA A 92 -13.40 -27.54 -4.22
N TYR A 93 -14.48 -27.11 -4.86
CA TYR A 93 -14.44 -26.37 -6.14
C TYR A 93 -13.71 -25.03 -5.99
N SER A 94 -13.94 -24.31 -4.88
CA SER A 94 -13.24 -23.06 -4.58
C SER A 94 -11.73 -23.28 -4.41
N LEU A 95 -11.34 -24.35 -3.72
CA LEU A 95 -9.93 -24.73 -3.56
C LEU A 95 -9.28 -25.07 -4.89
N LEU A 96 -9.95 -25.86 -5.74
CA LEU A 96 -9.44 -26.22 -7.07
C LEU A 96 -9.29 -24.98 -7.98
N GLY A 97 -10.31 -24.12 -8.04
CA GLY A 97 -10.22 -22.87 -8.79
C GLY A 97 -9.09 -21.97 -8.27
N GLY A 98 -8.95 -21.87 -6.95
CA GLY A 98 -7.85 -21.16 -6.30
C GLY A 98 -6.47 -21.70 -6.69
N LEU A 99 -6.29 -23.03 -6.72
CA LEU A 99 -5.05 -23.67 -7.16
C LEU A 99 -4.72 -23.36 -8.63
N ILE A 100 -5.71 -23.41 -9.52
CA ILE A 100 -5.54 -23.13 -10.95
C ILE A 100 -5.08 -21.68 -11.16
N PHE A 101 -5.83 -20.71 -10.63
CA PHE A 101 -5.49 -19.29 -10.78
C PHE A 101 -4.15 -18.95 -10.12
N TRP A 102 -3.89 -19.50 -8.93
CA TRP A 102 -2.64 -19.28 -8.23
C TRP A 102 -1.44 -19.82 -9.01
N SER A 103 -1.52 -21.04 -9.54
CA SER A 103 -0.42 -21.65 -10.32
C SER A 103 -0.09 -20.83 -11.58
N ILE A 104 -1.11 -20.37 -12.30
CA ILE A 104 -0.94 -19.63 -13.57
C ILE A 104 -0.43 -18.21 -13.32
N GLU A 105 -1.10 -17.44 -12.46
CA GLU A 105 -0.83 -16.01 -12.32
C GLU A 105 0.36 -15.70 -11.42
N ARG A 106 0.69 -16.58 -10.45
CA ARG A 106 1.83 -16.37 -9.54
C ARG A 106 3.15 -16.23 -10.28
N SER A 107 3.43 -17.13 -11.22
CA SER A 107 4.69 -17.10 -11.99
C SER A 107 4.85 -15.79 -12.79
N HIS A 108 3.75 -15.31 -13.39
CA HIS A 108 3.74 -14.05 -14.11
C HIS A 108 3.91 -12.83 -13.18
N GLU A 109 3.26 -12.86 -12.01
CA GLU A 109 3.40 -11.80 -11.01
C GLU A 109 4.81 -11.73 -10.43
N GLU A 110 5.47 -12.87 -10.16
CA GLU A 110 6.84 -12.90 -9.62
C GLU A 110 7.83 -12.20 -10.56
N VAL A 111 7.72 -12.41 -11.87
CA VAL A 111 8.55 -11.70 -12.87
C VAL A 111 8.26 -10.20 -12.86
N LEU A 112 6.98 -9.82 -12.82
CA LEU A 112 6.57 -8.42 -12.79
C LEU A 112 7.01 -7.70 -11.50
N LEU A 113 6.99 -8.39 -10.36
CA LEU A 113 7.49 -7.87 -9.09
C LEU A 113 9.00 -7.69 -9.11
N MET A 114 9.75 -8.61 -9.74
CA MET A 114 11.19 -8.48 -9.93
C MET A 114 11.54 -7.26 -10.81
N ASP A 115 10.83 -7.06 -11.91
CA ASP A 115 11.01 -5.88 -12.77
C ASP A 115 10.72 -4.58 -11.99
N LYS A 116 9.67 -4.59 -11.15
CA LYS A 116 9.33 -3.47 -10.27
C LYS A 116 10.42 -3.20 -9.23
N SER A 117 10.95 -4.23 -8.57
CA SER A 117 12.01 -4.05 -7.58
C SER A 117 13.27 -3.49 -8.21
N ASN A 118 13.64 -3.99 -9.39
CA ASN A 118 14.80 -3.50 -10.15
C ASN A 118 14.64 -2.02 -10.51
N PHE A 119 13.47 -1.63 -11.02
CA PHE A 119 13.16 -0.23 -11.33
C PHE A 119 13.19 0.67 -10.08
N ILE A 120 12.65 0.20 -8.95
CA ILE A 120 12.74 0.93 -7.69
C ILE A 120 14.20 1.11 -7.28
N ASP A 121 15.03 0.07 -7.38
CA ASP A 121 16.45 0.15 -7.02
C ASP A 121 17.24 1.08 -7.95
N GLU A 122 16.91 1.15 -9.25
CA GLU A 122 17.46 2.15 -10.16
C GLU A 122 17.15 3.59 -9.70
N LEU A 123 15.90 3.85 -9.27
CA LEU A 123 15.53 5.16 -8.75
C LEU A 123 16.24 5.49 -7.41
N LYS A 124 16.44 4.50 -6.54
CA LYS A 124 17.24 4.69 -5.31
C LYS A 124 18.68 5.03 -5.65
N GLU A 125 19.25 4.38 -6.67
CA GLU A 125 20.61 4.66 -7.14
C GLU A 125 20.73 6.07 -7.75
N GLU A 126 19.71 6.56 -8.44
CA GLU A 126 19.68 7.94 -8.93
C GLU A 126 19.77 8.94 -7.76
N LEU A 127 18.95 8.75 -6.71
CA LEU A 127 19.01 9.59 -5.52
C LEU A 127 20.38 9.47 -4.84
N LEU A 128 20.90 8.25 -4.68
CA LEU A 128 22.25 8.03 -4.13
C LEU A 128 23.30 8.82 -4.91
N ASN A 129 23.27 8.79 -6.23
CA ASN A 129 24.21 9.53 -7.07
C ASN A 129 24.06 11.05 -6.86
N THR A 130 22.84 11.56 -6.65
CA THR A 130 22.66 12.99 -6.32
C THR A 130 23.31 13.35 -4.98
N VAL A 131 23.18 12.51 -3.95
CA VAL A 131 23.80 12.72 -2.63
C VAL A 131 25.32 12.61 -2.70
N VAL A 132 25.85 11.67 -3.48
CA VAL A 132 27.30 11.54 -3.70
C VAL A 132 27.88 12.78 -4.39
N ARG A 133 27.18 13.36 -5.37
CA ARG A 133 27.59 14.64 -5.97
C ARG A 133 27.62 15.78 -4.97
N VAL A 134 26.65 15.82 -4.04
CA VAL A 134 26.67 16.79 -2.93
C VAL A 134 27.92 16.58 -2.06
N HIS A 135 28.23 15.33 -1.71
CA HIS A 135 29.46 15.00 -0.96
C HIS A 135 30.72 15.50 -1.67
N GLU A 136 30.89 15.17 -2.95
CA GLU A 136 32.06 15.56 -3.75
C GLU A 136 32.23 17.08 -3.72
N ARG A 137 31.15 17.82 -3.95
CA ARG A 137 31.17 19.29 -3.96
C ARG A 137 31.49 19.89 -2.59
N LEU A 138 30.96 19.32 -1.51
CA LEU A 138 31.27 19.74 -0.15
C LEU A 138 32.73 19.41 0.23
N SER A 139 33.24 18.28 -0.22
CA SER A 139 34.63 17.87 -0.04
C SER A 139 35.59 18.82 -0.76
N GLU A 140 35.26 19.26 -1.98
CA GLU A 140 36.00 20.29 -2.71
C GLU A 140 36.04 21.61 -1.94
N TYR A 141 34.91 22.08 -1.41
CA TYR A 141 34.88 23.29 -0.58
C TYR A 141 35.69 23.13 0.71
N ASN A 142 35.64 21.95 1.33
CA ASN A 142 36.44 21.65 2.50
C ASN A 142 37.92 21.75 2.19
N LYS A 143 38.38 21.22 1.05
CA LYS A 143 39.78 21.28 0.59
C LYS A 143 40.21 22.69 0.17
N ALA A 144 39.37 23.42 -0.57
CA ALA A 144 39.68 24.76 -1.05
C ALA A 144 39.77 25.80 0.08
N TYR A 145 38.94 25.65 1.11
CA TYR A 145 38.81 26.62 2.21
C TYR A 145 39.19 26.03 3.57
N GLN A 146 40.15 25.10 3.63
CA GLN A 146 40.62 24.50 4.90
C GLN A 146 41.03 25.57 5.92
N ASN A 147 41.69 26.62 5.45
CA ASN A 147 42.27 27.67 6.28
C ASN A 147 41.27 28.78 6.67
N ASN A 148 40.12 28.87 6.01
CA ASN A 148 39.14 29.94 6.24
C ASN A 148 37.74 29.39 6.53
N SER A 149 37.45 29.24 7.83
CA SER A 149 36.19 28.68 8.31
C SER A 149 34.97 29.54 7.97
N TYR A 150 35.13 30.86 7.86
CA TYR A 150 34.04 31.79 7.53
C TYR A 150 33.61 31.63 6.07
N VAL A 151 34.57 31.67 5.14
CA VAL A 151 34.30 31.50 3.70
C VAL A 151 33.73 30.11 3.41
N ARG A 152 34.24 29.07 4.08
CA ARG A 152 33.68 27.71 4.01
C ARG A 152 32.21 27.67 4.42
N LYS A 153 31.85 28.24 5.57
CA LYS A 153 30.45 28.31 6.05
C LYS A 153 29.54 29.09 5.09
N LEU A 154 30.06 30.16 4.48
CA LEU A 154 29.33 30.95 3.49
C LEU A 154 28.99 30.11 2.24
N HIS A 155 29.97 29.41 1.68
CA HIS A 155 29.74 28.52 0.53
C HIS A 155 28.80 27.36 0.86
N TYR A 156 28.90 26.77 2.04
CA TYR A 156 27.96 25.75 2.50
C TYR A 156 26.51 26.26 2.51
N ARG A 157 26.28 27.46 3.06
CA ARG A 157 24.94 28.06 3.12
C ARG A 157 24.39 28.41 1.73
N ALA A 158 25.25 28.92 0.85
CA ALA A 158 24.87 29.24 -0.53
C ALA A 158 24.52 27.98 -1.32
N TYR A 159 25.38 26.95 -1.24
CA TYR A 159 25.20 25.70 -1.97
C TYR A 159 24.01 24.88 -1.45
N ARG A 160 23.71 24.94 -0.15
CA ARG A 160 22.57 24.23 0.46
C ARG A 160 21.25 24.45 -0.29
N LYS A 161 20.96 25.69 -0.71
CA LYS A 161 19.71 25.99 -1.45
C LYS A 161 19.64 25.25 -2.78
N PHE A 162 20.75 25.24 -3.53
CA PHE A 162 20.86 24.55 -4.80
C PHE A 162 20.77 23.03 -4.61
N ALA A 163 21.54 22.48 -3.67
CA ALA A 163 21.55 21.05 -3.37
C ALA A 163 20.17 20.53 -2.92
N LEU A 164 19.48 21.25 -2.03
CA LEU A 164 18.13 20.89 -1.59
C LEU A 164 17.14 20.92 -2.75
N ASN A 165 17.26 21.86 -3.70
CA ASN A 165 16.38 21.88 -4.87
C ASN A 165 16.56 20.63 -5.74
N GLU A 166 17.80 20.22 -5.99
CA GLU A 166 18.10 18.98 -6.74
C GLU A 166 17.62 17.73 -5.99
N LEU A 167 17.82 17.67 -4.68
CA LEU A 167 17.33 16.57 -3.84
C LEU A 167 15.80 16.50 -3.82
N HIS A 168 15.11 17.63 -3.63
CA HIS A 168 13.64 17.68 -3.71
C HIS A 168 13.14 17.19 -5.06
N LYS A 169 13.78 17.60 -6.16
CA LYS A 169 13.42 17.14 -7.51
C LYS A 169 13.58 15.62 -7.63
N SER A 170 14.70 15.06 -7.16
CA SER A 170 14.93 13.61 -7.20
C SER A 170 13.92 12.83 -6.35
N VAL A 171 13.68 13.27 -5.11
CA VAL A 171 12.68 12.67 -4.20
C VAL A 171 11.26 12.77 -4.76
N TYR A 172 10.92 13.89 -5.38
CA TYR A 172 9.63 14.09 -6.05
C TYR A 172 9.45 13.08 -7.19
N TRP A 173 10.44 12.96 -8.08
CA TRP A 173 10.38 12.00 -9.19
C TRP A 173 10.32 10.56 -8.70
N TYR A 174 11.07 10.21 -7.66
CA TYR A 174 10.99 8.90 -7.00
C TYR A 174 9.56 8.61 -6.53
N THR A 175 8.99 9.52 -5.73
CA THR A 175 7.65 9.39 -5.15
C THR A 175 6.59 9.24 -6.24
N LEU A 176 6.65 10.10 -7.27
CA LEU A 176 5.73 10.08 -8.39
C LEU A 176 5.82 8.76 -9.16
N SER A 177 7.04 8.29 -9.41
CA SER A 177 7.28 7.05 -10.16
C SER A 177 6.74 5.84 -9.41
N ILE A 178 6.95 5.75 -8.10
CA ILE A 178 6.42 4.65 -7.28
C ILE A 178 4.90 4.71 -7.16
N PHE A 179 4.33 5.90 -7.03
CA PHE A 179 2.89 6.08 -7.03
C PHE A 179 2.24 5.54 -8.31
N TYR A 180 2.82 5.83 -9.48
CA TYR A 180 2.32 5.30 -10.76
C TYR A 180 2.63 3.82 -10.99
N LEU A 181 3.68 3.27 -10.34
CA LEU A 181 4.00 1.85 -10.39
C LEU A 181 2.97 0.99 -9.61
N THR A 182 2.25 1.63 -8.68
CA THR A 182 1.17 1.01 -7.91
C THR A 182 -0.05 0.83 -8.80
N GLU A 183 -0.23 -0.34 -9.42
CA GLU A 183 -1.35 -0.58 -10.34
C GLU A 183 -2.69 -0.78 -9.64
N ASN A 184 -2.69 -1.33 -8.43
CA ASN A 184 -3.91 -1.70 -7.72
C ASN A 184 -4.54 -0.47 -7.05
N GLU A 185 -5.80 -0.18 -7.38
CA GLU A 185 -6.56 0.95 -6.81
C GLU A 185 -6.65 0.89 -5.28
N THR A 186 -6.67 -0.31 -4.69
CA THR A 186 -6.67 -0.46 -3.22
C THR A 186 -5.34 -0.04 -2.59
N HIS A 187 -4.22 -0.31 -3.26
CA HIS A 187 -2.90 0.16 -2.82
C HIS A 187 -2.71 1.66 -3.08
N LYS A 188 -3.23 2.19 -4.20
CA LYS A 188 -3.27 3.64 -4.45
C LYS A 188 -4.11 4.38 -3.41
N ALA A 189 -5.21 3.80 -2.96
CA ALA A 189 -6.04 4.36 -1.90
C ALA A 189 -5.36 4.35 -0.52
N LYS A 190 -4.40 3.44 -0.31
CA LYS A 190 -3.52 3.40 0.87
C LYS A 190 -2.35 4.36 0.76
N ALA A 191 -1.87 4.65 -0.44
CA ALA A 191 -0.90 5.71 -0.67
C ALA A 191 -1.51 7.05 -0.18
N LEU A 192 -0.73 7.80 0.59
CA LEU A 192 -1.18 9.03 1.28
C LEU A 192 -2.19 8.80 2.41
N ARG A 193 -2.34 7.55 2.88
CA ARG A 193 -3.07 7.18 4.10
C ARG A 193 -2.19 6.25 4.96
N PRO A 194 -1.14 6.78 5.60
CA PRO A 194 -0.30 5.95 6.46
C PRO A 194 -1.12 5.34 7.59
N GLN A 195 -0.88 4.05 7.86
CA GLN A 195 -1.51 3.35 9.00
C GLN A 195 -1.16 4.02 10.33
N ASN A 196 0.06 4.56 10.43
CA ASN A 196 0.59 5.26 11.60
C ASN A 196 0.86 6.74 11.28
N ALA A 197 -0.19 7.48 10.93
CA ALA A 197 -0.09 8.94 10.79
C ALA A 197 0.35 9.58 12.12
N GLU A 198 1.36 10.45 12.06
CA GLU A 198 1.73 11.32 13.17
C GLU A 198 0.49 12.10 13.65
N SER A 199 0.35 12.26 14.97
CA SER A 199 -0.83 12.89 15.58
C SER A 199 -1.15 14.27 14.99
N VAL A 200 -0.12 15.03 14.64
CA VAL A 200 -0.21 16.38 14.05
C VAL A 200 -0.89 16.37 12.68
N TRP A 201 -0.69 15.32 11.89
CA TRP A 201 -1.19 15.23 10.50
C TRP A 201 -2.52 14.50 10.38
N ARG A 202 -3.03 13.85 11.44
CA ARG A 202 -4.26 13.04 11.40
C ARG A 202 -5.46 13.76 10.77
N GLN A 203 -5.70 15.00 11.15
CA GLN A 203 -6.81 15.82 10.61
C GLN A 203 -6.59 16.22 9.14
N HIS A 204 -5.32 16.34 8.71
CA HIS A 204 -4.99 16.77 7.35
C HIS A 204 -5.27 15.66 6.33
N PHE A 205 -5.25 14.39 6.75
CA PHE A 205 -5.56 13.25 5.89
C PHE A 205 -7.05 13.13 5.53
N GLU A 206 -7.95 13.87 6.19
CA GLU A 206 -9.37 13.89 5.86
C GLU A 206 -9.65 14.64 4.55
N SER A 207 -8.87 15.69 4.25
CA SER A 207 -9.03 16.52 3.05
C SER A 207 -7.98 16.20 1.97
N ASN A 208 -8.34 16.35 0.70
CA ASN A 208 -7.38 16.15 -0.41
C ASN A 208 -6.22 17.16 -0.35
N PHE A 209 -6.48 18.42 0.02
CA PHE A 209 -5.44 19.44 0.15
C PHE A 209 -4.50 19.17 1.32
N GLY A 210 -5.03 18.71 2.45
CA GLY A 210 -4.21 18.35 3.61
C GLY A 210 -3.30 17.16 3.33
N ARG A 211 -3.75 16.17 2.53
CA ARG A 211 -2.90 15.06 2.05
C ARG A 211 -1.72 15.54 1.22
N ILE A 212 -1.97 16.47 0.29
CA ILE A 212 -0.90 17.05 -0.54
C ILE A 212 0.10 17.81 0.35
N HIS A 213 -0.39 18.52 1.36
CA HIS A 213 0.47 19.24 2.29
C HIS A 213 1.32 18.30 3.16
N ALA A 214 0.72 17.22 3.67
CA ALA A 214 1.44 16.19 4.42
C ALA A 214 2.50 15.50 3.56
N LEU A 215 2.15 15.14 2.31
CA LEU A 215 3.10 14.57 1.35
C LEU A 215 4.29 15.50 1.12
N ARG A 216 4.01 16.78 0.87
CA ARG A 216 5.04 17.80 0.69
C ARG A 216 5.97 17.87 1.91
N ASN A 217 5.40 17.82 3.11
CA ASN A 217 6.20 17.82 4.33
C ASN A 217 7.10 16.58 4.41
N TYR A 218 6.58 15.38 4.15
CA TYR A 218 7.40 14.17 4.13
C TYR A 218 8.49 14.20 3.04
N THR A 219 8.21 14.74 1.85
CA THR A 219 9.23 14.89 0.81
C THR A 219 10.30 15.89 1.21
N ASP A 220 9.92 16.98 1.88
CA ASP A 220 10.85 17.98 2.40
C ASP A 220 11.73 17.37 3.51
N GLN A 221 11.15 16.57 4.41
CA GLN A 221 11.89 15.85 5.45
C GLN A 221 12.91 14.87 4.87
N LEU A 222 12.51 14.07 3.87
CA LEU A 222 13.42 13.12 3.22
C LEU A 222 14.58 13.84 2.51
N ALA A 223 14.30 14.92 1.78
CA ALA A 223 15.35 15.69 1.12
C ALA A 223 16.31 16.37 2.10
N LEU A 224 15.79 16.87 3.23
CA LEU A 224 16.62 17.38 4.33
C LEU A 224 17.51 16.28 4.91
N ARG A 225 16.97 15.06 5.13
CA ARG A 225 17.77 13.93 5.57
C ARG A 225 18.85 13.54 4.55
N CYS A 226 18.54 13.54 3.26
CA CYS A 226 19.54 13.29 2.21
C CYS A 226 20.66 14.34 2.21
N TRP A 227 20.33 15.61 2.46
CA TRP A 227 21.32 16.68 2.63
C TRP A 227 22.21 16.43 3.85
N GLU A 228 21.62 16.08 5.00
CA GLU A 228 22.37 15.76 6.22
C GLU A 228 23.32 14.59 6.01
N ILE A 229 22.85 13.51 5.37
CA ILE A 229 23.68 12.35 5.00
C ILE A 229 24.86 12.78 4.13
N GLY A 230 24.63 13.65 3.13
CA GLY A 230 25.69 14.20 2.28
C GLY A 230 26.74 15.01 3.05
N VAL A 231 26.30 15.82 4.02
CA VAL A 231 27.18 16.62 4.88
C VAL A 231 27.96 15.74 5.87
N GLU A 232 27.28 14.84 6.57
CA GLU A 232 27.89 13.89 7.51
C GLU A 232 28.95 13.05 6.81
N GLY A 233 28.64 12.51 5.65
CA GLY A 233 29.58 11.71 4.90
C GLY A 233 30.72 12.53 4.27
N ALA A 234 30.51 13.82 3.96
CA ALA A 234 31.59 14.74 3.56
C ALA A 234 32.54 15.08 4.71
N TYR A 235 32.02 15.15 5.93
CA TYR A 235 32.84 15.39 7.13
C TYR A 235 33.61 14.14 7.55
N MET A 236 32.95 12.98 7.55
CA MET A 236 33.50 11.70 8.02
C MET A 236 34.24 10.89 6.94
N GLY A 237 34.17 11.32 5.66
CA GLY A 237 34.81 10.61 4.55
C GLY A 237 34.16 9.27 4.21
N TRP A 238 32.83 9.20 4.20
CA TRP A 238 32.11 7.95 3.95
C TRP A 238 32.32 7.40 2.54
N GLN A 239 32.36 6.07 2.43
CA GLN A 239 32.35 5.36 1.15
C GLN A 239 30.92 5.13 0.66
N ARG A 240 30.75 4.96 -0.67
CA ARG A 240 29.47 4.68 -1.35
C ARG A 240 28.56 3.62 -0.69
N PRO A 241 29.04 2.45 -0.18
CA PRO A 241 28.16 1.47 0.45
C PRO A 241 27.46 1.99 1.72
N LEU A 242 28.11 2.86 2.50
CA LEU A 242 27.53 3.43 3.70
C LEU A 242 26.41 4.43 3.37
N TYR A 243 26.60 5.24 2.32
CA TYR A 243 25.54 6.10 1.78
C TYR A 243 24.34 5.29 1.33
N ARG A 244 24.55 4.22 0.56
CA ARG A 244 23.48 3.34 0.11
C ARG A 244 22.68 2.81 1.29
N ARG A 245 23.34 2.34 2.36
CA ARG A 245 22.65 1.86 3.56
C ARG A 245 21.80 2.95 4.22
N LYS A 246 22.35 4.15 4.42
CA LYS A 246 21.65 5.25 5.10
C LYS A 246 20.49 5.82 4.28
N ILE A 247 20.65 5.90 2.97
CA ILE A 247 19.59 6.33 2.06
C ILE A 247 18.49 5.27 2.00
N ASN A 248 18.83 3.98 1.90
CA ASN A 248 17.84 2.91 1.91
C ASN A 248 17.03 2.87 3.21
N GLU A 249 17.69 3.08 4.36
CA GLU A 249 17.04 3.23 5.67
C GLU A 249 16.04 4.40 5.64
N SER A 250 16.50 5.59 5.25
CA SER A 250 15.66 6.80 5.19
C SER A 250 14.49 6.68 4.19
N MET A 251 14.71 6.03 3.05
CA MET A 251 13.68 5.78 2.04
C MET A 251 12.65 4.74 2.51
N SER A 252 13.08 3.74 3.27
CA SER A 252 12.16 2.76 3.86
C SER A 252 11.21 3.44 4.83
N ASP A 253 11.73 4.28 5.73
CA ASP A 253 10.92 5.04 6.68
C ASP A 253 9.94 5.97 5.96
N TYR A 254 10.41 6.67 4.92
CA TYR A 254 9.57 7.51 4.07
C TYR A 254 8.46 6.71 3.38
N ASN A 255 8.79 5.56 2.79
CA ASN A 255 7.80 4.74 2.09
C ASN A 255 6.71 4.23 3.05
N ILE A 256 7.06 3.87 4.28
CA ILE A 256 6.10 3.49 5.32
C ILE A 256 5.23 4.69 5.72
N ALA A 257 5.83 5.87 5.93
CA ALA A 257 5.13 7.09 6.30
C ALA A 257 4.18 7.63 5.21
N VAL A 258 4.44 7.33 3.94
CA VAL A 258 3.58 7.71 2.81
C VAL A 258 2.64 6.57 2.37
N GLY A 259 2.86 5.34 2.82
CA GLY A 259 2.09 4.15 2.44
C GLY A 259 2.46 3.56 1.07
N LEU A 260 3.69 3.81 0.62
CA LEU A 260 4.27 3.29 -0.64
C LEU A 260 4.97 1.93 -0.46
N ASP A 261 5.02 1.39 0.75
CA ASP A 261 5.58 0.07 1.08
C ASP A 261 4.86 -1.09 0.38
N ASN A 262 3.58 -0.90 0.03
CA ASN A 262 2.74 -1.93 -0.58
C ASN A 262 3.01 -2.18 -2.07
N VAL A 263 3.91 -1.45 -2.72
CA VAL A 263 4.12 -1.56 -4.18
C VAL A 263 4.65 -2.94 -4.58
N LEU A 264 5.42 -3.59 -3.70
CA LEU A 264 6.03 -4.90 -3.92
C LEU A 264 5.24 -6.04 -3.28
N THR A 265 4.07 -5.77 -2.67
CA THR A 265 3.28 -6.85 -2.06
C THR A 265 2.57 -7.67 -3.14
N PRO A 266 2.72 -9.00 -3.14
CA PRO A 266 2.07 -9.87 -4.12
C PRO A 266 0.55 -9.85 -3.93
N VAL A 267 -0.17 -9.66 -5.03
CA VAL A 267 -1.64 -9.69 -5.06
C VAL A 267 -2.13 -11.13 -5.17
N TRP A 268 -1.42 -12.02 -5.88
CA TRP A 268 -1.80 -13.42 -6.08
C TRP A 268 -1.31 -14.34 -4.96
N THR A 269 -1.87 -14.14 -3.77
CA THR A 269 -1.80 -15.17 -2.73
C THR A 269 -2.80 -16.29 -3.02
N PHE A 270 -2.57 -17.48 -2.46
CA PHE A 270 -3.51 -18.60 -2.59
C PHE A 270 -4.93 -18.21 -2.15
N TRP A 271 -5.06 -17.48 -1.04
CA TRP A 271 -6.34 -17.03 -0.52
C TRP A 271 -7.03 -16.01 -1.44
N ASN A 272 -6.26 -15.10 -2.03
CA ASN A 272 -6.79 -14.14 -2.99
C ASN A 272 -7.24 -14.83 -4.30
N ALA A 273 -6.52 -15.86 -4.74
CA ALA A 273 -6.91 -16.68 -5.89
C ALA A 273 -8.18 -17.50 -5.61
N MET A 274 -8.30 -18.09 -4.42
CA MET A 274 -9.50 -18.78 -3.96
C MET A 274 -10.69 -17.81 -3.86
N PHE A 275 -10.46 -16.62 -3.29
CA PHE A 275 -11.47 -15.57 -3.23
C PHE A 275 -11.95 -15.16 -4.62
N LEU A 276 -11.04 -15.02 -5.59
CA LEU A 276 -11.42 -14.76 -6.98
C LEU A 276 -12.33 -15.87 -7.51
N ALA A 277 -11.95 -17.15 -7.35
CA ALA A 277 -12.77 -18.28 -7.77
C ALA A 277 -14.19 -18.22 -7.16
N VAL A 278 -14.29 -17.93 -5.86
CA VAL A 278 -15.57 -17.74 -5.15
C VAL A 278 -16.41 -16.65 -5.80
N THR A 279 -15.81 -15.49 -6.04
CA THR A 279 -16.53 -14.34 -6.61
C THR A 279 -16.96 -14.55 -8.06
N THR A 280 -16.24 -15.40 -8.79
CA THR A 280 -16.56 -15.77 -10.18
C THR A 280 -17.78 -16.68 -10.23
N TYR A 281 -17.78 -17.81 -9.51
CA TYR A 281 -18.92 -18.75 -9.59
C TYR A 281 -20.16 -18.23 -8.85
N THR A 282 -20.00 -17.37 -7.83
CA THR A 282 -21.15 -16.68 -7.20
C THR A 282 -21.68 -15.52 -8.02
N THR A 283 -21.01 -15.18 -9.14
CA THR A 283 -21.35 -14.05 -10.02
C THR A 283 -21.31 -12.67 -9.35
N ILE A 284 -20.67 -12.55 -8.19
CA ILE A 284 -20.50 -11.27 -7.50
C ILE A 284 -19.54 -10.37 -8.28
N GLY A 285 -18.40 -10.92 -8.73
CA GLY A 285 -17.49 -10.24 -9.65
C GLY A 285 -16.97 -8.87 -9.19
N TYR A 286 -16.41 -8.75 -7.99
CA TYR A 286 -15.94 -7.46 -7.45
C TYR A 286 -14.93 -6.70 -8.34
N GLY A 287 -14.17 -7.40 -9.19
CA GLY A 287 -13.21 -6.78 -10.11
C GLY A 287 -11.92 -6.22 -9.49
N ASN A 288 -11.72 -6.37 -8.17
CA ASN A 288 -10.51 -5.91 -7.48
C ASN A 288 -9.25 -6.73 -7.81
N ILE A 289 -9.42 -8.01 -8.17
CA ILE A 289 -8.35 -8.91 -8.62
C ILE A 289 -8.82 -9.54 -9.93
N THR A 290 -7.98 -9.49 -10.95
CA THR A 290 -8.33 -10.00 -12.29
C THR A 290 -7.14 -10.69 -12.94
N ALA A 291 -7.38 -11.84 -13.55
CA ALA A 291 -6.37 -12.56 -14.32
C ALA A 291 -5.79 -11.69 -15.45
N LYS A 292 -4.46 -11.52 -15.45
CA LYS A 292 -3.77 -10.71 -16.46
C LYS A 292 -3.30 -11.56 -17.63
N THR A 293 -2.95 -12.81 -17.37
CA THR A 293 -2.45 -13.75 -18.39
C THR A 293 -3.57 -14.21 -19.32
N ARG A 294 -3.21 -14.62 -20.55
CA ARG A 294 -4.19 -15.17 -21.51
C ARG A 294 -4.83 -16.46 -20.99
N LEU A 295 -4.02 -17.31 -20.33
CA LEU A 295 -4.48 -18.56 -19.74
C LEU A 295 -5.40 -18.33 -18.55
N GLY A 296 -5.06 -17.40 -17.65
CA GLY A 296 -5.92 -17.05 -16.52
C GLY A 296 -7.26 -16.44 -16.98
N LYS A 297 -7.26 -15.63 -18.05
CA LYS A 297 -8.51 -15.13 -18.65
C LYS A 297 -9.36 -16.25 -19.22
N LEU A 298 -8.75 -17.23 -19.90
CA LEU A 298 -9.46 -18.39 -20.42
C LEU A 298 -10.01 -19.25 -19.28
N ALA A 299 -9.21 -19.52 -18.24
CA ALA A 299 -9.63 -20.25 -17.06
C ALA A 299 -10.76 -19.55 -16.28
N ALA A 300 -10.90 -18.23 -16.38
CA ALA A 300 -12.02 -17.49 -15.80
C ALA A 300 -13.30 -17.53 -16.65
N MET A 301 -13.20 -17.88 -17.94
CA MET A 301 -14.36 -18.01 -18.83
C MET A 301 -15.00 -19.40 -18.77
N VAL A 302 -14.23 -20.42 -18.39
CA VAL A 302 -14.65 -21.83 -18.29
C VAL A 302 -15.17 -22.12 -16.89
#